data_AF-A0A0P9KLI2-F1
#
_entry.id   AF-A0A0P9KLI2-F1
#
_cell.length_a   1.000
_cell.length_b   1.000
_cell.length_c   1.000
_cell.angle_alpha   90.00
_cell.angle_beta   90.00
_cell.angle_gamma   90.00
#
_symmetry.space_group_name_H-M   'P 1'
#
loop_
_entity.id
_entity.type
_entity.pdbx_description
1 polymer ?
#
loop_
_entity_poly.entity_id
_entity_poly.type
_entity_poly.pdbx_seq_one_letter_code
_entity_poly.pdbx_strand_id
1 'polypeptide(L)' 'GAQEYLEKGNKSGREFTRDELDHRLIIEGQLSLTRAIYESIPDYGQDRYLTFTLSFKEDTVSPELLKSITTDFKNFFMHA' A
#
# COMPACT_ATOMS: atom_id res chain seq x y z
N GLY A 1 -6.16 -7.43 8.69
CA GLY A 1 -5.70 -6.02 8.71
C GLY A 1 -5.11 -5.64 7.36
N ALA A 2 -4.59 -4.42 7.19
CA ALA A 2 -4.07 -3.94 5.90
C ALA A 2 -3.00 -4.86 5.29
N GLN A 3 -2.05 -5.36 6.11
CA GLN A 3 -1.01 -6.28 5.62
C GLN A 3 -1.58 -7.56 5.02
N GLU A 4 -2.45 -8.25 5.76
CA GLU A 4 -3.00 -9.53 5.33
C GLU A 4 -3.88 -9.39 4.07
N TYR A 5 -4.59 -8.27 3.94
CA TYR A 5 -5.32 -7.94 2.72
C TYR A 5 -4.38 -7.72 1.53
N LEU A 6 -3.24 -7.05 1.73
CA LEU A 6 -2.30 -6.76 0.65
C LEU A 6 -1.52 -8.00 0.21
N GLU A 7 -1.11 -8.88 1.13
CA GLU A 7 -0.38 -10.13 0.82
C GLU A 7 -1.30 -11.25 0.33
N LYS A 8 -2.31 -11.59 1.13
CA LYS A 8 -3.11 -12.81 0.96
C LYS A 8 -4.56 -12.54 0.58
N GLY A 9 -4.95 -11.28 0.45
CA GLY A 9 -6.33 -10.91 0.16
C GLY A 9 -6.78 -11.53 -1.15
N ASN A 10 -7.79 -12.40 -1.09
CA ASN A 10 -8.37 -12.99 -2.28
C ASN A 10 -9.44 -12.06 -2.85
N LYS A 11 -9.35 -11.71 -4.14
CA LYS A 11 -10.42 -10.96 -4.82
C LYS A 11 -11.47 -11.98 -5.25
N SER A 12 -12.70 -11.88 -4.72
CA SER A 12 -13.80 -12.81 -5.04
C SER A 12 -13.88 -13.11 -6.54
N GLY A 13 -13.84 -14.39 -6.89
CA GLY A 13 -13.83 -14.88 -8.28
C GLY A 13 -12.45 -15.16 -8.87
N ARG A 14 -11.37 -15.15 -8.06
CA ARG A 14 -10.03 -15.59 -8.48
C ARG A 14 -9.58 -16.80 -7.64
N GLU A 15 -9.00 -17.80 -8.29
CA GLU A 15 -8.46 -18.99 -7.60
C GLU A 15 -7.08 -18.73 -6.97
N PHE A 16 -6.34 -17.75 -7.51
CA PHE A 16 -5.00 -17.39 -7.06
C PHE A 16 -5.01 -16.19 -6.11
N THR A 17 -4.09 -16.22 -5.15
CA THR A 17 -3.83 -15.13 -4.20
C THR A 17 -3.22 -13.92 -4.91
N ARG A 18 -3.26 -12.74 -4.26
CA ARG A 18 -2.59 -11.53 -4.78
C ARG A 18 -1.09 -11.74 -4.96
N ASP A 19 -0.43 -12.44 -4.03
CA ASP A 19 1.00 -12.75 -4.17
C ASP A 19 1.33 -13.61 -5.41
N GLU A 20 0.38 -14.42 -5.89
CA GLU A 20 0.57 -15.23 -7.09
C GLU A 20 0.26 -14.48 -8.39
N LEU A 21 -0.56 -13.43 -8.34
CA LEU A 21 -1.04 -12.69 -9.52
C LEU A 21 -0.36 -11.34 -9.73
N ASP A 22 -0.01 -10.65 -8.65
CA ASP A 22 0.40 -9.26 -8.68
C ASP A 22 1.93 -9.17 -8.58
N HIS A 23 2.57 -8.48 -9.55
CA HIS A 23 3.98 -8.10 -9.39
C HIS A 23 4.07 -6.98 -8.34
N ARG A 24 4.75 -7.27 -7.22
CA ARG A 24 4.94 -6.31 -6.12
C ARG A 24 6.31 -5.66 -6.20
N LEU A 25 6.31 -4.35 -6.41
CA LEU A 25 7.50 -3.51 -6.28
C LEU A 25 7.42 -2.74 -4.95
N ILE A 26 8.39 -2.96 -4.05
CA ILE A 26 8.51 -2.19 -2.82
C ILE A 26 9.20 -0.87 -3.15
N ILE A 27 8.48 0.24 -3.02
CA ILE A 27 9.02 1.59 -3.28
C ILE A 27 9.73 2.15 -2.03
N GLU A 28 9.07 2.08 -0.87
CA GLU A 28 9.57 2.57 0.42
C GLU A 28 8.88 1.85 1.59
N GLY A 29 9.56 1.79 2.72
CA GLY A 29 9.00 1.30 3.99
C GLY A 29 9.02 -0.22 4.13
N GLN A 30 8.44 -0.69 5.24
CA GLN A 30 8.33 -2.11 5.58
C GLN A 30 6.94 -2.39 6.12
N LEU A 31 6.20 -3.27 5.42
CA LEU A 31 4.79 -3.53 5.73
C LEU A 31 4.59 -4.13 7.12
N SER A 32 5.52 -4.99 7.57
CA SER A 32 5.51 -5.56 8.92
C SER A 32 5.68 -4.50 10.01
N LEU A 33 6.53 -3.49 9.78
CA LEU A 33 6.70 -2.36 10.70
C LEU A 33 5.45 -1.50 10.73
N THR A 34 4.87 -1.17 9.57
CA THR A 34 3.60 -0.43 9.48
C THR A 34 2.49 -1.12 10.27
N ARG A 35 2.41 -2.46 10.18
CA ARG A 35 1.49 -3.27 10.98
C ARG A 35 1.73 -3.12 12.47
N ALA A 36 2.97 -3.31 12.92
CA ALA A 36 3.31 -3.18 14.33
C ALA A 36 2.93 -1.80 14.89
N ILE A 37 3.13 -0.74 14.09
CA ILE A 37 2.77 0.64 14.48
C ILE A 37 1.25 0.77 14.66
N TYR A 38 0.43 0.47 13.64
CA TYR A 38 -1.02 0.70 13.77
C TYR A 38 -1.69 -0.27 14.76
N GLU A 39 -1.15 -1.47 14.97
CA GLU A 39 -1.65 -2.41 15.98
C GLU A 39 -1.33 -1.94 17.40
N SER A 40 -0.28 -1.13 17.59
CA SER A 40 0.06 -0.54 18.89
C SER A 40 -0.85 0.62 19.32
N ILE A 41 -1.57 1.24 18.37
CA ILE A 41 -2.51 2.34 18.66
C ILE A 41 -3.78 1.75 19.30
N PRO A 42 -4.13 2.13 20.55
CA PRO A 42 -5.35 1.64 21.19
C PRO A 42 -6.60 1.99 20.38
N ASP A 43 -7.51 1.03 20.25
CA ASP A 43 -8.73 1.19 19.45
C ASP A 43 -9.88 1.73 20.33
N TYR A 44 -10.32 2.95 20.05
CA TYR A 44 -11.49 3.59 20.64
C TYR A 44 -12.58 3.85 19.58
N GLY A 45 -12.53 3.16 18.43
CA GLY A 45 -13.42 3.35 17.29
C GLY A 45 -12.97 4.43 16.29
N GLN A 46 -11.73 4.92 16.41
CA GLN A 46 -11.13 5.87 15.48
C GLN A 46 -10.33 5.19 14.36
N ASP A 47 -10.12 5.90 13.25
CA ASP A 47 -9.17 5.49 12.22
C ASP A 47 -7.73 5.56 12.77
N ARG A 48 -6.99 4.45 12.64
CA ARG A 48 -5.60 4.34 13.11
C ARG A 48 -4.56 4.69 12.05
N TYR A 49 -4.97 4.76 10.78
CA TYR A 49 -4.13 5.09 9.64
C TYR A 49 -5.00 5.51 8.45
N LEU A 50 -4.41 6.28 7.53
CA LEU A 50 -4.99 6.60 6.24
C LEU A 50 -4.38 5.71 5.15
N THR A 51 -5.20 5.29 4.20
CA THR A 51 -4.74 4.53 3.02
C THR A 51 -5.06 5.32 1.77
N PHE A 52 -4.06 5.50 0.91
CA PHE A 52 -4.21 6.12 -0.40
C PHE A 52 -3.90 5.08 -1.48
N THR A 53 -4.75 5.01 -2.51
CA THR A 53 -4.54 4.13 -3.67
C THR A 53 -4.41 5.00 -4.90
N LEU A 54 -3.24 4.95 -5.54
CA LEU A 54 -3.00 5.60 -6.83
C LEU A 54 -3.18 4.57 -7.95
N SER A 55 -4.06 4.87 -8.90
CA SER A 55 -4.31 4.03 -10.08
C SER A 55 -3.85 4.76 -11.33
N PHE A 56 -3.11 4.05 -12.18
CA PHE A 56 -2.54 4.58 -13.42
C PHE A 56 -3.28 3.99 -14.61
N LYS A 57 -3.48 4.80 -15.65
CA LYS A 57 -4.14 4.36 -16.90
C LYS A 57 -3.13 3.75 -17.87
N GLU A 58 -1.88 4.15 -17.74
CA GLU A 58 -0.76 3.80 -18.59
C GLU A 58 -0.53 2.29 -18.60
N ASP A 59 -0.30 1.72 -19.79
CA ASP A 59 -0.04 0.29 -19.95
C ASP A 59 1.25 -0.15 -19.25
N THR A 60 2.21 0.77 -19.06
CA THR A 60 3.46 0.51 -18.36
C THR A 60 3.92 1.78 -17.65
N VAL A 61 4.32 1.63 -16.39
CA VAL A 61 4.95 2.68 -15.60
C VAL A 61 6.27 2.12 -15.08
N SER A 62 7.38 2.82 -15.34
CA SER A 62 8.69 2.33 -14.90
C SER A 62 8.84 2.41 -13.38
N PRO A 63 9.68 1.57 -12.75
CA PRO A 63 9.98 1.66 -11.32
C PRO A 63 10.46 3.04 -10.88
N GLU A 64 11.26 3.72 -11.70
CA GLU A 64 11.80 5.05 -11.43
C GLU A 64 10.69 6.10 -11.43
N LEU A 65 9.77 6.02 -12.40
CA LEU A 65 8.63 6.93 -12.49
C LEU A 65 7.65 6.70 -11.33
N LEU A 66 7.36 5.44 -10.98
CA LEU A 66 6.55 5.12 -9.80
C LEU A 66 7.17 5.70 -8.52
N LYS A 67 8.49 5.56 -8.36
CA LYS A 67 9.21 6.13 -7.22
C LYS A 67 9.16 7.65 -7.20
N SER A 68 9.29 8.31 -8.36
CA SER A 68 9.17 9.77 -8.46
C SER A 68 7.78 10.24 -8.04
N ILE A 69 6.72 9.67 -8.64
CA ILE A 69 5.33 10.08 -8.39
C ILE A 69 4.95 9.88 -6.92
N THR A 70 5.33 8.75 -6.32
CA THR A 70 5.06 8.47 -4.90
C THR A 70 5.86 9.37 -3.97
N THR A 71 7.10 9.74 -4.33
CA THR A 71 7.90 10.72 -3.58
C THR A 71 7.27 12.10 -3.63
N ASP A 72 6.85 12.55 -4.81
CA ASP A 72 6.19 13.85 -5.00
C ASP A 72 4.86 13.92 -4.25
N PHE A 73 4.05 12.86 -4.32
CA PHE A 73 2.82 12.74 -3.55
C PHE A 73 3.07 12.83 -2.03
N LYS A 74 4.09 12.11 -1.54
CA LYS A 74 4.48 12.15 -0.12
C LYS A 74 4.93 13.55 0.28
N ASN A 75 5.78 14.19 -0.52
CA ASN A 75 6.28 15.53 -0.24
C ASN A 75 5.14 16.54 -0.21
N PHE A 76 4.21 16.47 -1.16
CA PHE A 76 3.03 17.33 -1.18
C PHE A 76 2.15 17.12 0.06
N PHE A 77 1.88 15.87 0.43
CA PHE A 77 1.03 15.55 1.59
C PHE A 77 1.67 15.95 2.92
N MET A 78 3.00 15.81 3.03
CA MET A 78 3.76 16.13 4.24
C MET A 78 4.18 17.61 4.29
N HIS A 79 3.94 18.38 3.23
CA HIS A 79 4.14 19.81 3.24
C HIS A 79 3.02 20.45 4.07
N ALA A 80 3.37 20.89 5.28
CA ALA A 80 2.54 21.74 6.13
C ALA A 80 2.90 23.22 5.90
#